data_AF-X1LQJ5-F1
#
_entry.id   AF-X1LQJ5-F1
#
_cell.length_a   1.000
_cell.length_b   1.000
_cell.length_c   1.000
_cell.angle_alpha   90.00
_cell.angle_beta   90.00
_cell.angle_gamma   90.00
#
_symmetry.space_group_name_H-M   'P 1'
#
loop_
_entity.id
_entity.type
_entity.pdbx_description
1 polymer ?
#
loop_
_entity_poly.entity_id
_entity_poly.type
_entity_poly.pdbx_seq_one_letter_code
_entity_poly.pdbx_strand_id
1 'polypeptide(L)'
;MKMREATPEERKQFYSEEWNKRELPDFILHTLSLREFGFDLDGTGPSHRYNQFMTVEKLMEYLQNRAPYSVFASVALYDQPSMRKGWLKSELAFDIDAKDLPLKSCGCTSGKVCERCIDEARRIAIEFADTMRTDLGLRNIV
;
A
#
# COMPACT_ATOMS: atom_id res chain seq x y z
N MET A 1 21.91 1.87 2.91
CA MET A 1 21.17 1.18 4.01
C MET A 1 20.88 -0.27 3.61
N LYS A 2 21.06 -1.25 4.50
CA LYS A 2 20.82 -2.67 4.17
C LYS A 2 19.37 -3.03 4.53
N MET A 3 18.53 -3.28 3.54
CA MET A 3 17.14 -3.71 3.76
C MET A 3 17.13 -5.14 4.34
N ARG A 4 16.32 -5.36 5.37
CA ARG A 4 16.11 -6.67 6.01
C ARG A 4 14.65 -6.81 6.41
N GLU A 5 14.26 -8.05 6.69
CA GLU A 5 12.96 -8.36 7.25
C GLU A 5 12.84 -7.85 8.70
N ALA A 6 11.65 -7.34 9.03
CA ALA A 6 11.30 -6.90 10.38
C ALA A 6 10.79 -8.07 11.22
N THR A 7 11.26 -8.18 12.46
CA THR A 7 10.82 -9.25 13.37
C THR A 7 9.38 -9.03 13.85
N PRO A 8 8.69 -10.07 14.37
CA PRO A 8 7.38 -9.89 14.97
C PRO A 8 7.35 -8.85 16.10
N GLU A 9 8.41 -8.78 16.91
CA GLU A 9 8.55 -7.80 18.00
C GLU A 9 8.69 -6.38 17.47
N GLU A 10 9.50 -6.18 16.42
CA GLU A 10 9.67 -4.88 15.77
C GLU A 10 8.36 -4.40 15.14
N ARG A 11 7.57 -5.30 14.53
CA ARG A 11 6.24 -4.95 14.01
C ARG A 11 5.29 -4.53 15.12
N LYS A 12 5.27 -5.25 16.25
CA LYS A 12 4.43 -4.89 17.41
C LYS A 12 4.79 -3.50 17.91
N GLN A 13 6.09 -3.24 18.09
CA GLN A 13 6.59 -1.94 18.52
C GLN A 13 6.20 -0.83 17.53
N PHE A 14 6.42 -1.07 16.23
CA PHE A 14 6.05 -0.11 15.19
C PHE A 14 4.57 0.28 15.27
N TYR A 15 3.65 -0.68 15.33
CA TYR A 15 2.22 -0.34 15.38
C TYR A 15 1.78 0.29 16.71
N SER A 16 2.46 0.02 17.83
CA SER A 16 2.11 0.59 19.13
C SER A 16 2.72 1.97 19.39
N GLU A 17 3.93 2.23 18.89
CA GLU A 17 4.74 3.40 19.27
C GLU A 17 4.99 4.38 18.12
N GLU A 18 5.09 3.90 16.87
CA GLU A 18 5.52 4.70 15.73
C GLU A 18 4.38 5.01 14.76
N TRP A 19 3.57 4.01 14.42
CA TRP A 19 2.47 4.16 13.47
C TRP A 19 1.42 5.13 14.01
N ASN A 20 1.09 6.14 13.20
CA ASN A 20 0.11 7.14 13.57
C ASN A 20 -1.03 7.21 12.56
N LYS A 21 -2.27 7.05 13.03
CA LYS A 21 -3.47 7.18 12.19
C LYS A 21 -3.58 8.50 11.43
N ARG A 22 -2.91 9.56 11.88
CA ARG A 22 -2.85 10.88 11.23
C ARG A 22 -1.97 10.91 9.98
N GLU A 23 -1.12 9.90 9.79
CA GLU A 23 -0.27 9.76 8.61
C GLU A 23 -0.98 9.01 7.48
N LEU A 24 -2.19 8.49 7.72
CA LEU A 24 -2.99 7.87 6.67
C LEU A 24 -3.42 8.95 5.65
N PRO A 25 -3.20 8.74 4.33
CA PRO A 25 -3.55 9.74 3.34
C PRO A 25 -5.05 10.10 3.34
N ASP A 26 -5.36 11.38 3.17
CA ASP A 26 -6.73 11.90 3.19
C ASP A 26 -7.68 11.17 2.23
N PHE A 27 -7.20 10.80 1.03
CA PHE A 27 -8.02 10.09 0.04
C PHE A 27 -8.42 8.68 0.49
N ILE A 28 -7.61 8.03 1.35
CA ILE A 28 -7.97 6.79 2.01
C ILE A 28 -8.94 7.08 3.16
N LEU A 29 -8.64 8.06 4.03
CA LEU A 29 -9.49 8.41 5.18
C LEU A 29 -10.92 8.78 4.76
N HIS A 30 -11.08 9.61 3.72
CA HIS A 30 -12.38 10.05 3.22
C HIS A 30 -13.25 8.92 2.64
N THR A 31 -12.64 7.80 2.27
CA THR A 31 -13.34 6.65 1.66
C THR A 31 -13.16 5.36 2.46
N LEU A 32 -12.68 5.45 3.70
CA LEU A 32 -12.29 4.33 4.55
C LEU A 32 -13.37 3.25 4.62
N SER A 33 -14.61 3.66 4.90
CA SER A 33 -15.74 2.75 5.07
C SER A 33 -16.22 2.08 3.78
N LEU A 34 -15.74 2.53 2.61
CA LEU A 34 -16.08 1.98 1.31
C LEU A 34 -14.98 1.07 0.76
N ARG A 35 -13.87 0.91 1.48
CA ARG A 35 -12.74 0.07 1.07
C ARG A 35 -12.76 -1.29 1.76
N GLU A 36 -12.33 -2.30 1.01
CA GLU A 36 -11.98 -3.59 1.57
C GLU A 36 -10.53 -3.54 2.06
N PHE A 37 -10.31 -4.12 3.24
CA PHE A 37 -8.99 -4.25 3.84
C PHE A 37 -8.55 -5.71 3.84
N GLY A 38 -7.31 -5.91 3.38
CA GLY A 38 -6.59 -7.17 3.42
C GLY A 38 -5.41 -7.10 4.38
N PHE A 39 -5.15 -8.19 5.09
CA PHE A 39 -4.00 -8.30 5.98
C PHE A 39 -3.24 -9.59 5.70
N ASP A 40 -1.93 -9.48 5.71
CA ASP A 40 -1.01 -10.60 5.87
C ASP A 40 -0.51 -10.58 7.31
N LEU A 41 -0.79 -11.61 8.10
CA LEU A 41 -0.44 -11.61 9.52
C LEU A 41 0.99 -12.14 9.77
N ASP A 42 1.46 -13.06 8.93
CA ASP A 42 2.65 -13.86 9.19
C ASP A 42 3.67 -13.90 8.04
N GLY A 43 3.41 -13.21 6.93
CA GLY A 43 4.27 -13.15 5.75
C GLY A 43 3.96 -14.21 4.68
N THR A 44 2.86 -14.95 4.83
CA THR A 44 2.43 -15.97 3.86
C THR A 44 1.51 -15.43 2.77
N GLY A 45 1.22 -14.13 2.80
CA GLY A 45 0.38 -13.41 1.85
C GLY A 45 -0.94 -12.91 2.46
N PRO A 46 -1.67 -12.03 1.75
CA PRO A 46 -2.86 -11.37 2.27
C PRO A 46 -4.09 -12.30 2.27
N SER A 47 -4.12 -13.26 3.18
CA SER A 47 -5.21 -14.23 3.33
C SER A 47 -6.40 -13.66 4.13
N HIS A 48 -6.16 -12.72 5.04
CA HIS A 48 -7.20 -12.10 5.87
C HIS A 48 -7.87 -10.97 5.10
N ARG A 49 -8.82 -11.33 4.24
CA ARG A 49 -9.55 -10.44 3.34
C ARG A 49 -10.97 -10.14 3.84
N TYR A 50 -11.67 -9.27 3.12
CA TYR A 50 -13.07 -8.91 3.35
C TYR A 50 -13.32 -8.15 4.65
N ASN A 51 -12.31 -7.42 5.13
CA ASN A 51 -12.45 -6.56 6.30
C ASN A 51 -12.94 -5.17 5.87
N GLN A 52 -13.68 -4.51 6.76
CA GLN A 52 -14.20 -3.16 6.57
C GLN A 52 -14.09 -2.41 7.90
N PHE A 53 -13.63 -1.16 7.86
CA PHE A 53 -13.52 -0.32 9.04
C PHE A 53 -14.36 0.94 8.86
N MET A 54 -15.27 1.18 9.80
CA MET A 54 -16.13 2.37 9.76
C MET A 54 -15.44 3.64 10.26
N THR A 55 -14.40 3.47 11.09
CA THR A 55 -13.63 4.58 11.63
C THR A 55 -12.14 4.21 11.65
N VAL A 56 -11.29 5.23 11.58
CA VAL A 56 -9.84 5.05 11.62
C VAL A 56 -9.38 4.53 12.98
N GLU A 57 -10.12 4.82 14.06
CA GLU A 57 -9.88 4.27 15.40
C GLU A 57 -9.98 2.74 15.41
N LYS A 58 -10.98 2.17 14.74
CA LYS A 58 -11.13 0.71 14.65
C LYS A 58 -10.02 0.07 13.83
N LEU A 59 -9.56 0.73 12.77
CA LEU A 59 -8.41 0.28 12.01
C LEU A 59 -7.15 0.31 12.86
N MET A 60 -6.90 1.42 13.58
CA MET A 60 -5.77 1.56 14.50
C MET A 60 -5.76 0.46 15.56
N GLU A 61 -6.88 0.24 16.25
CA GLU A 61 -7.01 -0.81 17.26
C GLU A 61 -6.71 -2.20 16.67
N TYR A 62 -7.21 -2.48 15.46
CA TYR A 62 -6.91 -3.73 14.78
C TYR A 62 -5.41 -3.90 14.49
N LEU A 63 -4.76 -2.85 13.97
CA LEU A 63 -3.32 -2.87 13.65
C LEU A 63 -2.47 -3.05 14.90
N GLN A 64 -2.77 -2.34 15.98
CA GLN A 64 -2.08 -2.45 17.27
C GLN A 64 -2.21 -3.84 17.89
N ASN A 65 -3.40 -4.44 17.79
CA ASN A 65 -3.65 -5.77 18.36
C ASN A 65 -3.06 -6.91 17.53
N ARG A 66 -3.01 -6.77 16.20
CA ARG A 66 -2.61 -7.85 15.28
C ARG A 66 -1.16 -7.76 14.81
N ALA A 67 -0.57 -6.57 14.78
CA ALA A 67 0.76 -6.30 14.26
C ALA A 67 1.07 -7.04 12.94
N PRO A 68 0.22 -6.85 11.90
CA PRO A 68 0.30 -7.62 10.66
C PRO A 68 1.64 -7.42 9.95
N TYR A 69 2.08 -8.46 9.22
CA TYR A 69 3.24 -8.41 8.34
C TYR A 69 3.09 -7.35 7.25
N SER A 70 1.92 -7.30 6.62
CA SER A 70 1.57 -6.26 5.65
C SER A 70 0.07 -5.95 5.65
N VAL A 71 -0.27 -4.72 5.24
CA VAL A 71 -1.62 -4.16 5.28
C VAL A 71 -1.97 -3.64 3.90
N PHE A 72 -3.19 -3.92 3.44
CA PHE A 72 -3.67 -3.55 2.13
C PHE A 72 -5.05 -2.90 2.25
N ALA A 73 -5.27 -1.86 1.44
CA ALA A 73 -6.60 -1.31 1.19
C ALA A 73 -6.92 -1.47 -0.30
N SER A 74 -8.16 -1.76 -0.63
CA SER A 74 -8.59 -1.82 -2.03
C SER A 74 -8.53 -0.44 -2.67
N VAL A 75 -8.07 -0.41 -3.93
CA VAL A 75 -8.22 0.75 -4.83
C VAL A 75 -9.66 0.92 -5.32
N ALA A 76 -10.45 -0.16 -5.26
CA ALA A 76 -11.87 -0.17 -5.54
C ALA A 76 -12.68 0.24 -4.30
N LEU A 77 -13.80 0.91 -4.55
CA LEU A 77 -14.80 1.28 -3.56
C LEU A 77 -16.08 0.45 -3.78
N TYR A 78 -16.68 0.00 -2.68
CA TYR A 78 -17.84 -0.86 -2.66
C TYR A 78 -18.91 -0.31 -1.71
N ASP A 79 -20.18 -0.54 -2.05
CA ASP A 79 -21.30 -0.34 -1.12
C ASP A 79 -21.25 -1.36 0.02
N GLN A 80 -20.80 -2.59 -0.27
CA GLN A 80 -20.61 -3.67 0.70
C GLN A 80 -19.17 -4.24 0.63
N PRO A 81 -18.16 -3.53 1.20
CA PRO A 81 -16.75 -3.91 1.07
C PRO A 81 -16.40 -5.26 1.69
N SER A 82 -17.04 -5.62 2.80
CA SER A 82 -16.89 -6.92 3.46
C SER A 82 -17.42 -8.10 2.63
N MET A 83 -18.07 -7.84 1.51
CA MET A 83 -18.45 -8.86 0.53
C MET A 83 -17.91 -8.56 -0.87
N ARG A 84 -17.21 -7.43 -1.04
CA ARG A 84 -16.84 -6.84 -2.35
C ARG A 84 -18.01 -6.76 -3.32
N LYS A 85 -19.20 -6.39 -2.82
CA LYS A 85 -20.42 -6.23 -3.61
C LYS A 85 -20.79 -4.77 -3.77
N GLY A 86 -21.53 -4.47 -4.84
CA GLY A 86 -21.94 -3.10 -5.16
C GLY A 86 -20.73 -2.23 -5.48
N TRP A 87 -19.93 -2.62 -6.47
CA TRP A 87 -18.80 -1.80 -6.95
C TRP A 87 -19.30 -0.39 -7.32
N LEU A 88 -18.63 0.62 -6.80
CA LEU A 88 -18.98 2.03 -7.01
C LEU A 88 -18.05 2.68 -8.03
N LYS A 89 -16.74 2.57 -7.79
CA LYS A 89 -15.67 3.08 -8.65
C LYS A 89 -14.33 2.48 -8.21
N SER A 90 -13.27 2.73 -8.97
CA SER A 90 -11.90 2.39 -8.58
C SER A 90 -10.95 3.52 -8.91
N GLU A 91 -9.88 3.62 -8.14
CA GLU A 91 -8.71 4.39 -8.52
C GLU A 91 -8.02 3.72 -9.71
N LEU A 92 -7.41 4.53 -10.56
CA LEU A 92 -6.48 4.07 -11.58
C LEU A 92 -5.09 4.02 -10.94
N ALA A 93 -4.62 2.80 -10.66
CA ALA A 93 -3.34 2.57 -9.99
C ALA A 93 -2.32 1.96 -10.94
N PHE A 94 -1.07 2.39 -10.80
CA PHE A 94 0.09 1.84 -11.49
C PHE A 94 1.11 1.43 -10.43
N ASP A 95 1.66 0.22 -10.56
CA ASP A 95 2.67 -0.30 -9.65
C ASP A 95 3.98 -0.47 -10.42
N ILE A 96 5.02 0.27 -10.00
CA ILE A 96 6.35 0.25 -10.60
C ILE A 96 7.30 -0.39 -9.59
N ASP A 97 7.53 -1.69 -9.74
CA ASP A 97 8.35 -2.44 -8.80
C ASP A 97 9.83 -2.46 -9.21
N ALA A 98 10.67 -1.83 -8.39
CA ALA A 98 12.12 -1.82 -8.54
C ALA A 98 12.75 -3.22 -8.60
N LYS A 99 12.13 -4.23 -7.98
CA LYS A 99 12.64 -5.62 -7.97
C LYS A 99 12.45 -6.31 -9.32
N ASP A 100 11.53 -5.83 -10.14
CA ASP A 100 11.15 -6.43 -11.43
C ASP A 100 11.41 -5.51 -12.63
N LEU A 101 12.11 -4.37 -12.46
CA LEU A 101 12.51 -3.55 -13.60
C LEU A 101 13.32 -4.37 -14.61
N PRO A 102 12.97 -4.33 -15.91
CA PRO A 102 13.61 -5.15 -16.94
C PRO A 102 15.04 -4.70 -17.24
N LEU A 103 15.34 -3.42 -17.02
CA LEU A 103 16.65 -2.81 -17.20
C LEU A 103 17.00 -2.06 -15.91
N LYS A 104 18.13 -2.40 -15.30
CA LYS A 104 18.65 -1.76 -14.08
C LYS A 104 20.13 -1.47 -14.26
N SER A 105 20.61 -0.33 -13.76
CA SER A 105 22.05 -0.04 -13.74
C SER A 105 22.81 -0.84 -12.69
N CYS A 106 22.11 -1.46 -11.74
CA CYS A 106 22.69 -2.29 -10.68
C CYS A 106 22.56 -3.79 -10.98
N GLY A 107 23.56 -4.58 -10.57
CA GLY A 107 23.56 -6.05 -10.69
C GLY A 107 22.76 -6.76 -9.59
N CYS A 108 21.66 -6.18 -9.10
CA CYS A 108 20.81 -6.86 -8.11
C CYS A 108 20.20 -8.13 -8.71
N THR A 109 20.22 -9.22 -7.95
CA THR A 109 19.53 -10.46 -8.34
C THR A 109 18.01 -10.24 -8.36
N SER A 110 17.30 -11.08 -9.11
CA SER A 110 15.83 -11.05 -9.13
C SER A 110 15.25 -11.12 -7.71
N GLY A 111 14.21 -10.32 -7.44
CA GLY A 111 13.57 -10.21 -6.13
C GLY A 111 14.37 -9.45 -5.07
N LYS A 112 15.52 -8.86 -5.40
CA LYS A 112 16.30 -7.97 -4.51
C LYS A 112 16.36 -6.56 -5.07
N VAL A 113 16.47 -5.60 -4.16
CA VAL A 113 16.54 -4.17 -4.48
C VAL A 113 17.70 -3.51 -3.75
N CYS A 114 18.17 -2.39 -4.31
CA CYS A 114 19.11 -1.47 -3.68
C CYS A 114 18.65 -0.02 -3.95
N GLU A 115 19.32 0.95 -3.34
CA GLU A 115 19.00 2.38 -3.51
C GLU A 115 19.02 2.82 -4.98
N ARG A 116 19.87 2.21 -5.83
CA ARG A 116 19.96 2.57 -7.25
C ARG A 116 18.71 2.20 -8.04
N CYS A 117 18.26 0.94 -7.97
CA CYS A 117 17.05 0.54 -8.70
C CYS A 117 15.77 1.15 -8.10
N ILE A 118 15.77 1.50 -6.81
CA ILE A 118 14.67 2.26 -6.21
C ILE A 118 14.64 3.68 -6.79
N ASP A 119 15.79 4.35 -6.93
CA ASP A 119 15.82 5.67 -7.57
C ASP A 119 15.44 5.61 -9.06
N GLU A 120 15.81 4.54 -9.77
CA GLU A 120 15.35 4.30 -11.15
C GLU A 120 13.82 4.13 -11.22
N ALA A 121 13.23 3.29 -10.37
CA ALA A 121 11.78 3.14 -10.29
C ALA A 121 11.07 4.47 -9.97
N ARG A 122 11.66 5.25 -9.06
CA ARG A 122 11.16 6.60 -8.73
C ARG A 122 11.16 7.54 -9.94
N ARG A 123 12.20 7.52 -10.78
CA ARG A 123 12.25 8.35 -12.00
C ARG A 123 11.18 7.93 -13.01
N ILE A 124 11.01 6.64 -13.23
CA ILE A 124 9.95 6.11 -14.10
C ILE A 124 8.57 6.52 -13.57
N ALA A 125 8.34 6.48 -12.26
CA ALA A 125 7.09 6.91 -11.65
C ALA A 125 6.81 8.41 -11.89
N ILE A 126 7.84 9.26 -11.82
CA ILE A 126 7.73 10.70 -12.13
C ILE A 126 7.37 10.91 -13.60
N GLU A 127 8.03 10.21 -14.53
CA GLU A 127 7.73 10.29 -15.96
C GLU A 127 6.30 9.84 -16.28
N PHE A 128 5.83 8.77 -15.63
CA PHE A 128 4.46 8.28 -15.74
C PHE A 128 3.46 9.32 -15.22
N ALA A 129 3.72 9.91 -14.05
CA ALA A 129 2.88 10.94 -13.47
C ALA A 129 2.80 12.19 -14.36
N ASP A 130 3.92 12.59 -14.95
CA ASP A 130 3.97 13.72 -15.88
C ASP A 130 3.18 13.43 -17.15
N THR A 131 3.36 12.26 -17.77
CA THR A 131 2.58 11.82 -18.94
C THR A 131 1.08 11.79 -18.63
N MET A 132 0.70 11.24 -17.47
CA MET A 132 -0.70 11.22 -17.03
C MET A 132 -1.28 12.64 -16.89
N ARG A 133 -0.46 13.60 -16.46
CA ARG A 133 -0.89 14.99 -16.28
C ARG A 133 -0.97 15.74 -17.61
N THR A 134 0.05 15.64 -18.46
CA THR A 134 0.19 16.42 -19.69
C THR A 134 -0.66 15.86 -20.82
N ASP A 135 -0.66 14.54 -20.99
CA ASP A 135 -1.20 13.90 -22.19
C ASP A 135 -2.62 13.37 -21.93
N LEU A 136 -2.87 12.89 -20.70
CA LEU A 136 -4.17 12.32 -20.30
C LEU A 136 -5.01 13.29 -19.45
N GLY A 137 -4.46 14.43 -19.04
CA GLY A 137 -5.19 15.47 -18.30
C GLY A 137 -5.58 15.09 -16.86
N LEU A 138 -4.95 14.06 -16.28
CA LEU A 138 -5.21 13.63 -14.90
C LEU A 138 -4.58 14.60 -13.91
N ARG A 139 -5.38 15.18 -13.00
CA ARG A 139 -4.93 16.25 -12.08
C ARG A 139 -4.73 15.78 -10.65
N ASN A 140 -5.43 14.73 -10.23
CA ASN A 140 -5.39 14.20 -8.87
C ASN A 140 -4.50 12.95 -8.85
N ILE A 141 -3.19 13.17 -8.97
CA ILE A 141 -2.16 12.13 -8.87
C ILE A 141 -1.48 12.33 -7.51
N VAL A 142 -1.41 11.27 -6.71
CA VAL A 142 -0.88 11.25 -5.35
C VAL A 142 0.31 10.32 -5.25
#